data_AF-A0A3D1FZB9-F1
#
_entry.id   AF-A0A3D1FZB9-F1
#
_cell.length_a   1.000
_cell.length_b   1.000
_cell.length_c   1.000
_cell.angle_alpha   90.00
_cell.angle_beta   90.00
_cell.angle_gamma   90.00
#
_symmetry.space_group_name_H-M   'P 1'
#
loop_
_entity.id
_entity.type
_entity.pdbx_description
1 polymer ?
#
loop_
_entity_poly.entity_id
_entity_poly.type
_entity_poly.pdbx_seq_one_letter_code
_entity_poly.pdbx_strand_id
1 'polypeptide(L)'
;MNLNAYFNPMVSRVRSKSISPLTAEAKFLVLDASAGSGKTYSLVQHILMNALRPANMPGAYQKILAITFTNNAAAEMKARLLDQLLTFKTLSDPSSSTF
;
A
#
# COMPACT_ATOMS: atom_id res chain seq x y z
N MET A 1 5.13 -32.73 3.07
CA MET A 1 4.07 -31.90 3.68
C MET A 1 3.83 -30.69 2.80
N ASN A 2 2.62 -30.54 2.27
CA ASN A 2 2.28 -29.49 1.31
C ASN A 2 1.63 -28.31 2.08
N LEU A 3 2.29 -27.13 2.13
CA LEU A 3 1.83 -25.96 2.91
C LEU A 3 0.54 -25.31 2.38
N ASN A 4 -0.02 -25.80 1.26
CA ASN A 4 -1.21 -25.22 0.64
C ASN A 4 -2.53 -25.53 1.39
N ALA A 5 -2.49 -26.33 2.47
CA ALA A 5 -3.68 -26.78 3.18
C ALA A 5 -4.24 -25.82 4.25
N TYR A 6 -3.57 -24.70 4.55
CA TYR A 6 -4.07 -23.64 5.46
C TYR A 6 -4.52 -22.39 4.72
N PHE A 7 -5.19 -22.58 3.57
CA PHE A 7 -5.68 -21.48 2.74
C PHE A 7 -7.01 -20.97 3.30
N ASN A 8 -6.97 -19.83 4.00
CA ASN A 8 -8.16 -19.18 4.56
C ASN A 8 -8.91 -18.41 3.44
N PRO A 9 -10.20 -18.69 3.17
CA PRO A 9 -10.97 -18.00 2.12
C PRO A 9 -11.13 -16.48 2.32
N MET A 10 -10.75 -15.94 3.49
CA MET A 10 -10.77 -14.49 3.76
C MET A 10 -9.52 -13.72 3.29
N VAL A 11 -8.49 -14.40 2.79
CA VAL A 11 -7.20 -13.79 2.43
C VAL A 11 -6.98 -13.86 0.93
N SER A 12 -6.94 -12.71 0.26
CA SER A 12 -6.50 -12.65 -1.13
C SER A 12 -4.98 -12.50 -1.20
N ARG A 13 -4.35 -13.31 -2.05
CA ARG A 13 -2.90 -13.31 -2.25
C ARG A 13 -2.61 -12.77 -3.65
N VAL A 14 -1.95 -11.61 -3.73
CA VAL A 14 -1.58 -11.02 -5.01
C VAL A 14 -0.17 -11.52 -5.36
N ARG A 15 -0.10 -12.45 -6.33
CA ARG A 15 1.14 -13.09 -6.78
C ARG A 15 1.61 -12.69 -8.19
N SER A 16 0.81 -11.95 -8.95
CA SER A 16 1.20 -11.47 -10.27
C SER A 16 0.30 -10.31 -10.73
N LYS A 17 0.77 -9.63 -11.79
CA LYS A 17 0.38 -8.34 -12.38
C LYS A 17 -1.13 -8.11 -12.69
N SER A 18 -2.05 -9.03 -12.37
CA SER A 18 -3.47 -8.96 -12.75
C SER A 18 -4.44 -8.58 -11.62
N ILE A 19 -4.05 -8.63 -10.35
CA ILE A 19 -4.89 -8.15 -9.24
C ILE A 19 -4.24 -6.89 -8.68
N SER A 20 -4.80 -5.74 -9.07
CA SER A 20 -4.45 -4.49 -8.41
C SER A 20 -4.94 -4.59 -6.97
N PRO A 21 -4.08 -4.41 -5.98
CA PRO A 21 -4.56 -4.49 -4.61
C PRO A 21 -5.44 -3.27 -4.24
N LEU A 22 -5.52 -2.29 -5.13
CA LEU A 22 -6.46 -1.16 -5.11
C LEU A 22 -7.91 -1.58 -5.37
N THR A 23 -8.11 -2.73 -6.02
CA THR A 23 -9.42 -3.30 -6.37
C THR A 23 -9.72 -4.60 -5.61
N ALA A 24 -8.88 -4.99 -4.66
CA ALA A 24 -9.07 -6.22 -3.91
C ALA A 24 -10.22 -6.06 -2.89
N GLU A 25 -11.27 -6.88 -3.02
CA GLU A 25 -12.42 -6.87 -2.10
C GLU A 25 -12.20 -7.68 -0.81
N ALA A 26 -11.06 -8.38 -0.69
CA ALA A 26 -10.79 -9.22 0.47
C ALA A 26 -10.46 -8.39 1.72
N LYS A 27 -10.90 -8.88 2.88
CA LYS A 27 -10.59 -8.28 4.18
C LYS A 27 -9.09 -8.25 4.48
N PHE A 28 -8.35 -9.23 3.97
CA PHE A 28 -6.91 -9.31 4.09
C PHE A 28 -6.26 -9.43 2.71
N LEU A 29 -5.23 -8.62 2.52
CA LEU A 29 -4.41 -8.58 1.32
C LEU A 29 -2.98 -8.95 1.70
N VAL A 30 -2.46 -10.02 1.09
CA VAL A 30 -1.07 -10.42 1.25
C VAL A 30 -0.31 -10.10 -0.04
N LEU A 31 0.68 -9.23 0.09
CA LEU A 31 1.63 -8.89 -0.97
C LEU A 31 2.88 -9.75 -0.80
N ASP A 32 3.02 -10.77 -1.64
CA ASP A 32 4.31 -11.43 -1.80
C ASP A 32 5.19 -10.57 -2.68
N ALA A 33 6.42 -10.31 -2.26
CA ALA A 33 7.37 -9.79 -3.22
C ALA A 33 8.81 -10.15 -2.86
N SER A 34 9.61 -10.39 -3.90
CA SER A 34 11.00 -10.81 -3.82
C SER A 34 11.93 -9.62 -3.55
N ALA A 35 13.21 -9.86 -3.27
CA ALA A 35 14.19 -8.78 -3.20
C ALA A 35 14.17 -7.95 -4.50
N GLY A 36 14.23 -6.62 -4.39
CA GLY A 36 14.24 -5.72 -5.54
C GLY A 36 12.90 -5.51 -6.28
N SER A 37 11.81 -6.19 -5.89
CA SER A 37 10.55 -6.13 -6.65
C SER A 37 9.59 -4.99 -6.23
N GLY A 38 10.10 -3.94 -5.57
CA GLY A 38 9.30 -2.75 -5.27
C GLY A 38 8.31 -2.85 -4.08
N LYS A 39 8.47 -3.80 -3.14
CA LYS A 39 7.57 -3.96 -1.96
C LYS A 39 7.23 -2.66 -1.25
N THR A 40 8.27 -1.92 -0.89
CA THR A 40 8.13 -0.68 -0.13
C THR A 40 7.36 0.37 -0.93
N TYR A 41 7.59 0.41 -2.24
CA TYR A 41 6.89 1.33 -3.15
C TYR A 41 5.39 1.01 -3.25
N SER A 42 5.04 -0.26 -3.49
CA SER A 42 3.64 -0.70 -3.54
C SER A 42 2.91 -0.47 -2.21
N LEU A 43 3.60 -0.66 -1.08
CA LEU A 43 3.03 -0.39 0.24
C LEU A 43 2.76 1.11 0.46
N VAL A 44 3.68 1.99 0.04
CA VAL A 44 3.51 3.44 0.09
C VAL A 44 2.30 3.88 -0.74
N GLN A 45 2.18 3.39 -1.98
CA GLN A 45 1.03 3.66 -2.84
C GLN A 45 -0.30 3.29 -2.15
N HIS A 46 -0.39 2.09 -1.56
CA HIS A 46 -1.61 1.67 -0.86
C HIS A 46 -1.98 2.56 0.33
N ILE A 47 -0.99 2.96 1.11
CA ILE A 47 -1.23 3.82 2.26
C ILE A 47 -1.80 5.16 1.77
N LEU A 48 -1.19 5.78 0.76
CA LEU A 48 -1.66 7.04 0.20
C LEU A 48 -3.06 6.92 -0.39
N MET A 49 -3.31 5.88 -1.17
CA MET A 49 -4.63 5.69 -1.79
C MET A 49 -5.72 5.47 -0.74
N ASN A 50 -5.47 4.68 0.31
CA ASN A 50 -6.45 4.55 1.39
C ASN A 50 -6.62 5.81 2.22
N ALA A 51 -5.55 6.59 2.40
CA ALA A 51 -5.58 7.85 3.13
C ALA A 51 -6.37 8.95 2.39
N LEU A 52 -6.29 8.96 1.05
CA LEU A 52 -6.80 10.05 0.21
C LEU A 52 -8.09 9.71 -0.54
N ARG A 53 -8.44 8.43 -0.75
CA ARG A 53 -9.64 8.01 -1.50
C ARG A 53 -10.97 8.49 -0.89
N PRO A 54 -11.20 8.47 0.43
CA PRO A 54 -12.50 8.85 0.98
C PRO A 54 -12.73 10.37 0.97
N ALA A 55 -13.45 10.88 -0.04
CA ALA A 55 -13.78 12.32 -0.13
C ALA A 55 -14.64 12.81 1.06
N ASN A 56 -15.50 11.95 1.60
CA ASN A 56 -16.47 12.30 2.64
C ASN A 56 -16.06 11.81 4.05
N MET A 57 -14.76 11.53 4.27
CA MET A 57 -14.27 11.08 5.57
C MET A 57 -13.05 11.89 6.00
N PRO A 58 -13.25 13.07 6.61
CA PRO A 58 -12.18 13.82 7.23
C PRO A 58 -11.39 12.95 8.21
N GLY A 59 -10.06 13.02 8.16
CA GLY A 59 -9.21 12.22 9.04
C GLY A 59 -9.09 10.74 8.68
N ALA A 60 -9.50 10.30 7.48
CA ALA A 60 -9.34 8.91 7.04
C ALA A 60 -7.90 8.39 7.21
N TYR A 61 -6.89 9.23 6.94
CA TYR A 61 -5.48 8.90 7.13
C TYR A 61 -5.12 8.52 8.58
N GLN A 62 -5.81 9.08 9.59
CA GLN A 62 -5.56 8.80 11.02
C GLN A 62 -6.00 7.39 11.42
N LYS A 63 -6.82 6.73 10.59
CA LYS A 63 -7.30 5.37 10.82
C LYS A 63 -6.33 4.31 10.29
N ILE A 64 -5.23 4.71 9.65
CA ILE A 64 -4.24 3.79 9.09
C ILE A 64 -3.13 3.56 10.10
N LEU A 65 -2.92 2.29 10.47
CA LEU A 65 -1.78 1.85 11.27
C LEU A 65 -0.82 1.05 10.39
N ALA A 66 0.37 1.61 10.15
CA ALA A 66 1.47 0.92 9.47
C ALA A 66 2.51 0.47 10.50
N ILE A 67 2.91 -0.80 10.45
CA ILE A 67 3.88 -1.40 11.38
C ILE A 67 5.04 -1.96 10.54
N THR A 68 6.26 -1.80 11.04
CA THR A 68 7.48 -2.33 10.41
C THR A 68 8.36 -3.03 11.45
N PHE A 69 9.31 -3.84 11.00
CA PHE A 69 10.20 -4.59 11.89
C PHE A 69 11.21 -3.71 12.66
N THR A 70 11.56 -2.53 12.14
CA THR A 70 12.57 -1.65 12.73
C THR A 70 12.16 -0.19 12.66
N ASN A 71 12.61 0.61 13.61
CA ASN A 71 12.36 2.05 13.61
C ASN A 71 12.94 2.77 12.38
N ASN A 72 14.09 2.29 11.87
CA ASN A 72 14.69 2.85 10.67
C ASN A 72 13.81 2.62 9.43
N ALA A 73 13.23 1.42 9.30
CA ALA A 73 12.29 1.13 8.21
C ALA A 73 11.01 1.97 8.33
N ALA A 74 10.49 2.19 9.55
CA ALA A 74 9.37 3.09 9.79
C ALA A 74 9.69 4.54 9.37
N ALA A 75 10.87 5.04 9.77
CA ALA A 75 11.32 6.39 9.42
C ALA A 75 11.47 6.57 7.89
N GLU A 76 12.08 5.59 7.23
CA GLU A 76 12.22 5.59 5.77
C GLU A 76 10.85 5.59 5.07
N MET A 77 9.92 4.75 5.52
CA MET A 77 8.57 4.68 4.96
C MET A 77 7.80 6.00 5.15
N LYS A 78 7.93 6.63 6.32
CA LYS A 78 7.36 7.96 6.58
C LYS A 78 7.93 9.02 5.65
N ALA A 79 9.25 9.05 5.47
CA ALA A 79 9.91 10.01 4.58
C ALA A 79 9.39 9.87 3.14
N ARG A 80 9.31 8.63 2.63
CA ARG A 80 8.76 8.35 1.29
C ARG A 80 7.31 8.82 1.15
N LEU A 81 6.45 8.57 2.14
CA LEU A 81 5.05 9.03 2.12
C LEU A 81 4.94 10.56 2.02
N LEU A 82 5.72 11.28 2.84
CA LEU A 82 5.70 12.73 2.86
C LEU A 82 6.25 13.33 1.56
N ASP A 83 7.32 12.77 1.03
CA ASP A 83 7.92 13.18 -0.25
C ASP A 83 6.92 13.07 -1.42
N GLN A 84 6.15 11.98 -1.46
CA GLN A 84 5.11 11.79 -2.47
C GLN A 84 3.94 12.76 -2.31
N LEU A 85 3.50 13.03 -1.08
CA LEU A 85 2.47 14.05 -0.83
C LEU A 85 2.92 15.45 -1.25
N LEU A 86 4.19 15.80 -1.00
CA LEU A 86 4.77 17.06 -1.46
C LEU A 86 4.84 17.13 -2.98
N THR A 87 5.21 16.02 -3.64
CA THR A 87 5.21 15.91 -5.09
C THR A 87 3.80 16.14 -5.65
N PHE A 88 2.79 15.46 -5.11
CA PHE A 88 1.40 15.63 -5.55
C PHE A 88 0.87 17.06 -5.39
N LYS A 89 1.31 17.79 -4.37
CA LYS A 89 0.97 19.22 -4.20
C LYS A 89 1.45 20.08 -5.37
N THR A 90 2.59 19.75 -5.97
CA THR A 90 3.19 20.54 -7.06
C THR A 90 2.70 20.16 -8.46
N LEU A 91 1.99 19.04 -8.60
CA LEU A 91 1.44 18.61 -9.89
C LEU A 91 0.21 19.45 -10.25
N SER A 92 0.21 20.06 -11.43
CA SER A 92 -0.96 20.76 -11.98
C SER A 92 -2.12 19.82 -12.28
N ASP A 93 -1.79 18.57 -12.61
CA ASP A 93 -2.74 17.46 -12.73
C ASP A 93 -2.15 16.24 -12.00
N PRO A 94 -2.60 15.94 -10.77
CA PRO A 94 -2.13 14.77 -10.02
C PRO A 94 -2.42 13.44 -10.73
N SER A 95 -3.37 13.41 -11.67
CA SER A 95 -3.73 12.18 -12.40
C SER A 95 -2.70 11.76 -13.45
N SER A 96 -1.77 12.66 -13.82
CA SER A 96 -0.65 12.35 -14.72
C SER A 96 0.57 11.76 -14.00
N SER A 97 0.47 11.55 -12.69
CA SER A 97 1.50 10.88 -11.90
C SER A 97 1.74 9.46 -12.42
N THR A 98 3.01 9.10 -12.65
CA THR A 98 3.41 7.69 -12.87
C THR A 98 3.57 6.91 -11.57
N PHE A 99 3.45 7.62 -10.44
CA PHE A 99 3.28 7.08 -9.10
C PHE A 99 1.84 6.69 -8.83
#